data_AF-A0A0C9W403-F1
#
_entry.id   AF-A0A0C9W403-F1
#
_cell.length_a   1.000
_cell.length_b   1.000
_cell.length_c   1.000
_cell.angle_alpha   90.00
_cell.angle_beta   90.00
_cell.angle_gamma   90.00
#
_symmetry.space_group_name_H-M   'P 1'
#
loop_
_entity.id
_entity.type
_entity.pdbx_description
1 polymer ?
#
loop_
_entity_poly.entity_id
_entity_poly.type
_entity_poly.pdbx_seq_one_letter_code
_entity_poly.pdbx_strand_id
1 'polypeptide(L)'
;MATAVSALILGLKPNPEISLHDAIVVIYLLVLAWMALTACLPSCNHFQIKDQGTDNSVSMLKLVSVVQSYLLFALALVLLIQTPSFGSYPECNQNAVAVIFGPFKVFKAGRIVGGIVMGIVILLYSAVTILDYIPQKQKDQVKEIWINRRRPQIFKFNMNSQPTSNTETRRPRPARQQSQLARINVQSPLQRQDKQRHYVNFSGEIVSKLFMIIFFWAIAVVNTELLIRFNHFAQPDGSQSIWQFGQILPLFLLVLPLASAVNAFKKHGLRRWMEDKPIFPDKVMMGVPQQKS
;
A
#
# COMPACT_ATOMS: atom_id res chain seq x y z
N MET A 1 5.29 13.25 9.66
CA MET A 1 4.18 14.15 10.07
C MET A 1 4.65 15.26 10.97
N ALA A 2 5.17 14.98 12.17
CA ALA A 2 5.76 16.01 13.03
C ALA A 2 6.81 16.86 12.29
N THR A 3 7.69 16.21 11.53
CA THR A 3 8.71 16.86 10.69
C THR A 3 8.14 17.85 9.66
N ALA A 4 7.04 17.49 8.99
CA ALA A 4 6.35 18.34 8.02
C ALA A 4 5.77 19.59 8.69
N VAL A 5 5.11 19.38 9.84
CA VAL A 5 4.51 20.46 10.64
C VAL A 5 5.59 21.37 11.21
N SER A 6 6.67 20.82 11.76
CA SER A 6 7.81 21.58 12.27
C SER A 6 8.47 22.41 11.18
N ALA A 7 8.71 21.85 9.98
CA ALA A 7 9.28 22.59 8.86
C ALA A 7 8.38 23.76 8.43
N LEU A 8 7.05 23.55 8.40
CA LEU A 8 6.08 24.60 8.10
C LEU A 8 6.11 25.71 9.17
N ILE A 9 6.07 25.34 10.44
CA ILE A 9 6.06 26.30 11.56
C ILE A 9 7.36 27.12 11.57
N LEU A 10 8.51 26.46 11.44
CA LEU A 10 9.81 27.14 11.44
C LEU A 10 10.03 28.01 10.20
N GLY A 11 9.46 27.62 9.06
CA GLY A 11 9.59 28.34 7.80
C GLY A 11 8.66 29.53 7.64
N LEU A 12 7.51 29.54 8.34
CA LEU A 12 6.53 30.62 8.31
C LEU A 12 6.65 31.60 9.49
N LYS A 13 7.62 31.40 10.40
CA LYS A 13 7.92 32.38 11.45
C LYS A 13 8.37 33.71 10.83
N PRO A 14 8.11 34.86 11.48
CA PRO A 14 8.61 36.17 11.05
C PRO A 14 10.14 36.21 10.91
N ASN A 15 10.83 35.46 11.78
CA ASN A 15 12.27 35.20 11.71
C ASN A 15 12.46 33.70 11.42
N PRO A 16 12.44 33.29 10.14
CA PRO A 16 12.51 31.88 9.79
C PRO A 16 13.92 31.33 10.10
N GLU A 17 13.96 30.26 10.89
CA GLU A 17 15.19 29.57 11.29
C GLU A 17 15.63 28.53 10.25
N ILE A 18 14.74 28.20 9.30
CA ILE A 18 14.95 27.19 8.27
C ILE A 18 15.12 27.83 6.90
N SER A 19 16.09 27.33 6.12
CA SER A 19 16.29 27.78 4.74
C SER A 19 15.24 27.17 3.80
N LEU A 20 14.99 27.82 2.65
CA LEU A 20 14.17 27.22 1.58
C LEU A 20 14.74 25.87 1.13
N HIS A 21 16.07 25.74 1.13
CA HIS A 21 16.76 24.51 0.77
C HIS A 21 16.39 23.36 1.72
N ASP A 22 16.48 23.57 3.03
CA ASP A 22 16.12 22.56 4.03
C ASP A 22 14.66 22.12 3.87
N ALA A 23 13.76 23.06 3.61
CA ALA A 23 12.35 22.76 3.37
C ALA A 23 12.14 21.93 2.08
N ILE A 24 12.88 22.23 1.01
CA ILE A 24 12.85 21.43 -0.23
C ILE A 24 13.36 20.01 0.05
N VAL A 25 14.49 19.85 0.75
CA VAL A 25 15.03 18.54 1.13
C VAL A 25 13.99 17.77 1.97
N VAL A 26 13.35 18.42 2.94
CA VAL A 26 12.27 17.81 3.74
C VAL A 26 11.12 17.34 2.84
N ILE A 27 10.70 18.12 1.83
CA ILE A 27 9.69 17.67 0.86
C ILE A 27 10.17 16.42 0.13
N TYR A 28 11.39 16.39 -0.42
CA TYR A 28 11.90 15.22 -1.15
C TYR A 28 11.84 13.95 -0.30
N LEU A 29 12.28 14.04 0.95
CA LEU A 29 12.24 12.93 1.89
C LEU A 29 10.82 12.50 2.25
N LEU A 30 9.92 13.46 2.44
CA LEU A 30 8.51 13.18 2.71
C LEU A 30 7.84 12.52 1.50
N VAL A 31 8.10 12.99 0.28
CA VAL A 31 7.55 12.42 -0.97
C VAL A 31 8.05 10.99 -1.15
N LEU A 32 9.33 10.72 -0.89
CA LEU A 32 9.87 9.36 -0.90
C LEU A 32 9.19 8.45 0.12
N ALA A 33 9.08 8.91 1.37
CA ALA A 33 8.42 8.15 2.43
C ALA A 33 6.95 7.89 2.08
N TRP A 34 6.26 8.87 1.50
CA TRP A 34 4.89 8.75 1.01
C TRP A 34 4.78 7.72 -0.11
N MET A 35 5.64 7.77 -1.13
CA MET A 35 5.67 6.79 -2.22
C MET A 35 5.86 5.37 -1.70
N ALA A 36 6.80 5.17 -0.76
CA ALA A 36 7.03 3.87 -0.14
C ALA A 36 5.79 3.39 0.63
N LEU A 37 5.15 4.27 1.41
CA LEU A 37 3.94 3.94 2.15
C LEU A 37 2.79 3.56 1.20
N THR A 38 2.56 4.35 0.15
CA THR A 38 1.52 4.09 -0.85
C THR A 38 1.79 2.79 -1.62
N ALA A 39 3.04 2.47 -1.94
CA ALA A 39 3.39 1.21 -2.60
C ALA A 39 3.20 -0.02 -1.69
N CYS A 40 3.41 0.13 -0.39
CA CYS A 40 3.28 -0.96 0.60
C CYS A 40 1.83 -1.21 1.03
N LEU A 41 0.97 -0.18 1.07
CA LEU A 41 -0.42 -0.30 1.55
C LEU A 41 -1.25 -1.38 0.85
N PRO A 42 -1.24 -1.51 -0.50
CA PRO A 42 -1.98 -2.57 -1.19
C PRO A 42 -1.54 -3.98 -0.76
N SER A 43 -0.24 -4.16 -0.50
CA SER A 43 0.31 -5.44 -0.05
C SER A 43 -0.20 -5.79 1.35
N CYS A 44 -0.30 -4.80 2.26
CA CYS A 44 -0.86 -4.99 3.60
C CYS A 44 -2.33 -5.43 3.57
N ASN A 45 -3.12 -4.91 2.63
CA ASN A 45 -4.54 -5.27 2.49
C ASN A 45 -4.73 -6.75 2.13
N HIS A 46 -3.80 -7.35 1.38
CA HIS A 46 -3.93 -8.74 0.95
C HIS A 46 -3.82 -9.73 2.12
N PHE A 47 -2.99 -9.42 3.13
CA PHE A 47 -2.75 -10.31 4.26
C PHE A 47 -3.88 -10.32 5.32
N GLN A 48 -4.80 -9.36 5.25
CA GLN A 48 -5.79 -9.14 6.32
C GLN A 48 -7.08 -9.96 6.17
N ILE A 49 -7.27 -10.66 5.05
CA ILE A 49 -8.50 -11.44 4.80
C ILE A 49 -8.67 -12.62 5.79
N LYS A 50 -7.64 -12.97 6.57
CA LYS A 50 -7.67 -14.15 7.45
C LYS A 50 -7.96 -13.90 8.94
N ASP A 51 -7.76 -12.69 9.47
CA ASP A 51 -7.94 -12.42 10.91
C ASP A 51 -9.22 -11.60 11.16
N GLN A 52 -10.32 -12.31 11.40
CA GLN A 52 -11.69 -11.79 11.47
C GLN A 52 -12.00 -10.94 12.72
N GLY A 53 -11.00 -10.63 13.55
CA GLY A 53 -11.18 -9.98 14.86
C GLY A 53 -10.56 -8.59 15.03
N THR A 54 -9.83 -8.06 14.04
CA THR A 54 -9.04 -6.81 14.22
C THR A 54 -9.25 -5.79 13.10
N ASP A 55 -10.51 -5.60 12.68
CA ASP A 55 -10.87 -4.71 11.56
C ASP A 55 -10.62 -3.21 11.83
N ASN A 56 -10.63 -2.78 13.10
CA ASN A 56 -10.54 -1.36 13.45
C ASN A 56 -9.12 -0.77 13.25
N SER A 57 -8.07 -1.54 13.54
CA SER A 57 -6.68 -1.05 13.48
C SER A 57 -6.24 -0.75 12.05
N VAL A 58 -6.72 -1.54 11.10
CA VAL A 58 -6.41 -1.38 9.67
C VAL A 58 -7.07 -0.13 9.12
N SER A 59 -8.36 0.04 9.41
CA SER A 59 -9.13 1.19 8.94
C SER A 59 -8.54 2.49 9.46
N MET A 60 -8.07 2.49 10.72
CA MET A 60 -7.30 3.59 11.30
C MET A 60 -5.98 3.82 10.56
N LEU A 61 -5.18 2.78 10.28
CA LEU A 61 -3.92 2.93 9.56
C LEU A 61 -4.12 3.52 8.16
N LYS A 62 -5.15 3.08 7.42
CA LYS A 62 -5.53 3.65 6.12
C LYS A 62 -5.90 5.12 6.25
N LEU A 63 -6.76 5.45 7.21
CA LEU A 63 -7.20 6.82 7.45
C LEU A 63 -6.01 7.74 7.79
N VAL A 64 -5.15 7.28 8.71
CA VAL A 64 -3.93 8.01 9.10
C VAL A 64 -3.02 8.22 7.90
N SER A 65 -2.84 7.20 7.05
CA SER A 65 -2.05 7.36 5.82
C SER A 65 -2.67 8.36 4.85
N VAL A 66 -3.99 8.37 4.69
CA VAL A 66 -4.67 9.32 3.81
C VAL A 66 -4.50 10.75 4.31
N VAL A 67 -4.74 10.97 5.61
CA VAL A 67 -4.53 12.28 6.27
C VAL A 67 -3.08 12.72 6.13
N GLN A 68 -2.12 11.81 6.32
CA GLN A 68 -0.70 12.08 6.13
C GLN A 68 -0.37 12.53 4.69
N SER A 69 -0.93 11.87 3.68
CA SER A 69 -0.74 12.24 2.27
C SER A 69 -1.25 13.65 1.98
N TYR A 70 -2.47 13.98 2.44
CA TYR A 70 -3.03 15.32 2.22
C TYR A 70 -2.25 16.42 2.93
N LEU A 71 -1.73 16.15 4.12
CA LEU A 71 -0.89 17.12 4.83
C LEU A 71 0.46 17.33 4.14
N LEU A 72 1.03 16.28 3.54
CA LEU A 72 2.21 16.42 2.68
C LEU A 72 1.90 17.28 1.45
N PHE A 73 0.78 17.03 0.78
CA PHE A 73 0.36 17.82 -0.38
C PHE A 73 0.11 19.28 -0.02
N ALA A 74 -0.52 19.53 1.12
CA ALA A 74 -0.71 20.88 1.64
C ALA A 74 0.63 21.58 1.92
N LEU A 75 1.59 20.89 2.57
CA LEU A 75 2.94 21.42 2.78
C LEU A 75 3.63 21.76 1.46
N ALA A 76 3.60 20.85 0.49
CA ALA A 76 4.21 21.06 -0.82
C ALA A 76 3.58 22.26 -1.56
N LEU A 77 2.25 22.39 -1.51
CA LEU A 77 1.54 23.53 -2.08
C LEU A 77 1.88 24.85 -1.39
N VAL A 78 1.92 24.88 -0.06
CA VAL A 78 2.32 26.08 0.70
C VAL A 78 3.73 26.49 0.34
N LEU A 79 4.68 25.55 0.29
CA LEU A 79 6.06 25.83 -0.09
C LEU A 79 6.18 26.33 -1.54
N LEU A 80 5.40 25.78 -2.46
CA LEU A 80 5.35 26.21 -3.86
C LEU A 80 4.73 27.61 -4.03
N ILE A 81 3.76 27.97 -3.19
CA ILE A 81 3.14 29.31 -3.19
C ILE A 81 4.08 30.34 -2.54
N GLN A 82 4.69 29.97 -1.41
CA GLN A 82 5.51 30.85 -0.56
C GLN A 82 6.99 30.90 -0.96
N THR A 83 7.43 30.13 -1.96
CA THR A 83 8.84 30.09 -2.42
C THR A 83 9.54 31.46 -2.49
N PRO A 84 8.94 32.56 -3.03
CA PRO A 84 9.56 33.89 -3.01
C PRO A 84 9.93 34.46 -1.65
N SER A 85 9.10 34.24 -0.65
CA SER A 85 9.22 34.83 0.69
C SER A 85 9.68 33.82 1.74
N PHE A 86 9.91 32.56 1.35
CA PHE A 86 10.15 31.49 2.30
C PHE A 86 11.61 31.43 2.75
N GLY A 87 11.81 31.26 4.06
CA GLY A 87 13.12 31.02 4.67
C GLY A 87 13.92 32.28 4.97
N SER A 88 15.12 32.10 5.52
CA SER A 88 15.95 33.16 6.09
C SER A 88 16.55 34.14 5.09
N TYR A 89 16.63 33.77 3.80
CA TYR A 89 17.27 34.54 2.75
C TYR A 89 16.40 34.63 1.48
N PRO A 90 15.25 35.34 1.54
CA PRO A 90 14.30 35.40 0.42
C PRO A 90 14.91 36.00 -0.86
N GLU A 91 15.87 36.91 -0.74
CA GLU A 91 16.61 37.51 -1.85
C GLU A 91 17.42 36.49 -2.66
N CYS A 92 17.94 35.45 -2.02
CA CYS A 92 18.71 34.40 -2.68
C CYS A 92 17.82 33.40 -3.43
N ASN A 93 16.54 33.32 -3.08
CA ASN A 93 15.65 32.31 -3.63
C ASN A 93 15.48 32.46 -5.15
N GLN A 94 15.58 33.68 -5.71
CA GLN A 94 15.43 33.91 -7.15
C GLN A 94 16.44 33.15 -8.02
N ASN A 95 17.60 32.82 -7.45
CA ASN A 95 18.66 32.06 -8.09
C ASN A 95 18.60 30.56 -7.81
N ALA A 96 17.63 30.11 -7.00
CA ALA A 96 17.47 28.71 -6.70
C ALA A 96 17.13 27.91 -7.97
N VAL A 97 17.86 26.82 -8.15
CA VAL A 97 17.68 25.89 -9.26
C VAL A 97 17.14 24.57 -8.69
N ALA A 98 16.00 24.11 -9.19
CA ALA A 98 15.53 22.76 -8.91
C ALA A 98 16.06 21.85 -10.00
N VAL A 99 16.46 20.65 -9.60
CA VAL A 99 16.94 19.62 -10.52
C VAL A 99 15.96 18.48 -10.52
N ILE A 100 15.28 18.27 -11.64
CA ILE A 100 14.44 17.09 -11.89
C ILE A 100 14.84 16.55 -13.26
N PHE A 101 15.88 15.71 -13.31
CA PHE A 101 16.56 15.27 -14.56
C PHE A 101 17.31 16.38 -15.34
N GLY A 102 17.32 17.61 -14.84
CA GLY A 102 18.08 18.74 -15.40
C GLY A 102 17.88 20.01 -14.56
N PRO A 103 18.77 21.01 -14.65
CA PRO A 103 18.63 22.26 -13.90
C PRO A 103 17.55 23.16 -14.51
N PHE A 104 16.55 23.54 -13.72
CA PHE A 104 15.53 24.50 -14.13
C PHE A 104 15.40 25.63 -13.11
N LYS A 105 15.21 26.86 -13.58
CA LYS A 105 14.93 28.01 -12.71
C LYS A 105 13.56 27.85 -12.07
N VAL A 106 13.52 27.73 -10.74
CA VAL A 106 12.30 27.38 -9.98
C VAL A 106 11.23 28.47 -10.07
N PHE A 107 11.66 29.72 -10.17
CA PHE A 107 10.81 30.86 -9.79
C PHE A 107 9.69 31.23 -10.76
N LYS A 108 9.87 31.03 -12.06
CA LYS A 108 8.82 31.33 -13.06
C LYS A 108 8.18 30.07 -13.60
N ALA A 109 8.97 29.26 -14.29
CA ALA A 109 8.48 28.02 -14.89
C ALA A 109 8.23 26.94 -13.82
N GLY A 110 9.14 26.78 -12.86
CA GLY A 110 9.07 25.73 -11.85
C GLY A 110 7.82 25.78 -10.98
N ARG A 111 7.38 26.98 -10.56
CA ARG A 111 6.13 27.15 -9.78
C ARG A 111 4.90 26.72 -10.57
N ILE A 112 4.77 27.14 -11.83
CA ILE A 112 3.61 26.79 -12.67
C ILE A 112 3.61 25.29 -12.96
N VAL A 113 4.73 24.76 -13.45
CA VAL A 113 4.88 23.34 -13.78
C VAL A 113 4.68 22.48 -12.53
N GLY A 114 5.33 22.83 -11.43
CA GLY A 114 5.18 22.13 -10.15
C GLY A 114 3.75 22.17 -9.63
N GLY A 115 3.06 23.31 -9.76
CA GLY A 115 1.64 23.43 -9.38
C GLY A 115 0.73 22.53 -10.22
N ILE A 116 0.95 22.47 -11.53
CA ILE A 116 0.21 21.59 -12.45
C ILE A 116 0.46 20.12 -12.09
N VAL A 117 1.73 19.71 -11.95
CA VAL A 117 2.10 18.33 -11.60
C VAL A 117 1.50 17.95 -10.24
N MET A 118 1.63 18.82 -9.23
CA MET A 118 1.07 18.58 -7.90
C MET A 118 -0.46 18.45 -7.94
N GLY A 119 -1.15 19.30 -8.72
CA GLY A 119 -2.59 19.23 -8.92
C GLY A 119 -3.04 17.90 -9.55
N ILE A 120 -2.32 17.44 -10.58
CA ILE A 120 -2.58 16.13 -11.21
C ILE A 120 -2.37 14.99 -10.22
N VAL A 121 -1.26 15.02 -9.45
CA VAL A 121 -0.96 13.99 -8.44
C VAL A 121 -2.04 13.95 -7.36
N ILE A 122 -2.47 15.10 -6.84
CA ILE A 122 -3.56 15.17 -5.84
C ILE A 122 -4.86 14.62 -6.41
N LEU A 123 -5.21 14.97 -7.66
CA LEU A 123 -6.43 14.49 -8.30
C LEU A 123 -6.42 12.98 -8.49
N LEU A 124 -5.33 12.43 -9.03
CA LEU A 124 -5.18 10.99 -9.24
C LEU A 124 -5.18 10.23 -7.91
N TYR A 125 -4.43 10.72 -6.92
CA TYR A 125 -4.40 10.13 -5.58
C TYR A 125 -5.78 10.15 -4.91
N SER A 126 -6.48 11.28 -4.99
CA SER A 126 -7.85 11.41 -4.47
C SER A 126 -8.79 10.42 -5.15
N ALA A 127 -8.73 10.31 -6.48
CA ALA A 127 -9.56 9.38 -7.24
C ALA A 127 -9.31 7.92 -6.83
N VAL A 128 -8.04 7.50 -6.76
CA VAL A 128 -7.67 6.14 -6.31
C VAL A 128 -8.13 5.90 -4.87
N THR A 129 -7.90 6.87 -3.97
CA THR A 129 -8.29 6.76 -2.56
C THR A 129 -9.80 6.63 -2.40
N ILE A 130 -10.59 7.44 -3.12
CA ILE A 130 -12.06 7.36 -3.11
C ILE A 130 -12.51 6.01 -3.63
N LEU A 131 -11.95 5.55 -4.76
CA LEU A 131 -12.27 4.24 -5.33
C LEU A 131 -11.95 3.10 -4.36
N ASP A 132 -10.86 3.21 -3.59
CA ASP A 132 -10.47 2.23 -2.57
C ASP A 132 -11.34 2.26 -1.31
N TYR A 133 -11.85 3.43 -0.92
CA TYR A 133 -12.73 3.59 0.24
C TYR A 133 -14.18 3.17 -0.01
N ILE A 134 -14.61 3.06 -1.27
CA ILE A 134 -15.94 2.52 -1.59
C ILE A 134 -16.02 1.09 -1.05
N PRO A 135 -16.96 0.80 -0.12
CA PRO A 135 -17.03 -0.49 0.55
C PRO A 135 -17.16 -1.63 -0.47
N GLN A 136 -16.40 -2.70 -0.26
CA GLN A 136 -16.37 -3.85 -1.17
C GLN A 136 -17.78 -4.39 -1.46
N LYS A 137 -18.67 -4.37 -0.46
CA LYS A 137 -20.07 -4.76 -0.60
C LYS A 137 -20.81 -3.97 -1.69
N GLN A 138 -20.55 -2.68 -1.83
CA GLN A 138 -21.12 -1.88 -2.92
C GLN A 138 -20.50 -2.26 -4.27
N LYS A 139 -19.19 -2.50 -4.34
CA LYS A 139 -18.53 -2.95 -5.58
C LYS A 139 -19.10 -4.29 -6.06
N ASP A 140 -19.30 -5.23 -5.14
CA ASP A 140 -19.86 -6.54 -5.43
C ASP A 140 -21.32 -6.42 -5.90
N GLN A 141 -22.14 -5.58 -5.26
CA GLN A 141 -23.50 -5.31 -5.71
C GLN A 141 -23.56 -4.67 -7.10
N VAL A 142 -22.72 -3.66 -7.38
CA VAL A 142 -22.67 -3.00 -8.69
C VAL A 142 -22.19 -3.98 -9.77
N LYS A 143 -21.22 -4.84 -9.44
CA LYS A 143 -20.70 -5.87 -10.33
C LYS A 143 -21.76 -6.93 -10.64
N GLU A 144 -22.50 -7.39 -9.63
CA GLU A 144 -23.67 -8.28 -9.78
C GLU A 144 -24.71 -7.66 -10.72
N ILE A 145 -25.08 -6.40 -10.51
CA ILE A 145 -26.04 -5.67 -11.36
C ILE A 145 -25.53 -5.60 -12.82
N TRP A 146 -24.25 -5.26 -13.02
CA TRP A 146 -23.66 -5.17 -14.36
C TRP A 146 -23.57 -6.52 -15.07
N ILE A 147 -23.20 -7.59 -14.35
CA ILE A 147 -23.15 -8.95 -14.89
C ILE A 147 -24.57 -9.42 -15.26
N ASN A 148 -25.55 -9.15 -14.41
CA ASN A 148 -26.94 -9.54 -14.67
C ASN A 148 -27.52 -8.75 -15.86
N ARG A 149 -27.11 -7.50 -16.07
CA ARG A 149 -27.52 -6.69 -17.23
C ARG A 149 -26.88 -7.14 -18.55
N ARG A 150 -25.67 -7.71 -18.51
CA ARG A 150 -24.97 -8.24 -19.72
C ARG A 150 -25.34 -9.68 -20.06
N ARG A 151 -25.91 -10.46 -19.14
CA ARG A 151 -26.49 -11.74 -19.52
C ARG A 151 -27.65 -11.43 -20.46
N PRO A 152 -27.58 -11.79 -21.75
CA PRO A 152 -28.77 -11.73 -22.58
C PRO A 152 -29.83 -12.52 -21.82
N GLN A 153 -31.02 -11.94 -21.68
CA GLN A 153 -32.20 -12.69 -21.34
C GLN A 153 -32.28 -13.76 -22.42
N ILE A 154 -31.64 -14.91 -22.20
CA ILE A 154 -31.91 -16.13 -22.95
C ILE A 154 -33.37 -16.32 -22.64
N PHE A 155 -34.19 -15.81 -23.57
CA PHE A 155 -35.62 -15.79 -23.50
C PHE A 155 -35.94 -17.23 -23.19
N LYS A 156 -36.34 -17.52 -21.95
CA LYS A 156 -36.81 -18.84 -21.57
C LYS A 156 -38.13 -18.95 -22.33
N PHE A 157 -38.03 -19.34 -23.59
CA PHE A 157 -39.15 -19.70 -24.42
C PHE A 157 -39.74 -20.89 -23.68
N ASN A 158 -40.74 -20.60 -22.87
CA ASN A 158 -41.44 -21.59 -22.09
C ASN A 158 -42.26 -22.38 -23.10
N MET A 159 -41.62 -23.37 -23.72
CA MET A 159 -42.21 -24.25 -24.72
C MET A 159 -43.03 -25.34 -24.03
N ASN A 160 -43.81 -24.95 -23.01
CA ASN A 160 -44.84 -25.77 -22.40
C ASN A 160 -46.21 -25.27 -22.89
N SER A 161 -46.39 -25.25 -24.21
CA SER A 161 -47.69 -25.48 -24.81
C SER A 161 -47.90 -26.99 -24.89
N GLN A 162 -48.26 -27.62 -23.78
CA GLN A 162 -48.82 -28.97 -23.80
C GLN A 162 -50.34 -28.83 -23.60
N PRO A 163 -51.14 -29.15 -24.63
CA PRO A 163 -52.58 -29.02 -24.55
C PRO A 163 -53.15 -30.05 -23.58
N THR A 164 -54.17 -29.60 -22.86
CA THR A 164 -55.13 -30.36 -22.08
C THR A 164 -55.57 -31.67 -22.74
N SER A 165 -55.42 -32.79 -22.03
CA SER A 165 -56.42 -33.87 -22.08
C SER A 165 -56.45 -34.65 -20.76
N ASN A 166 -57.45 -34.29 -19.96
CA ASN A 166 -58.26 -35.06 -19.01
C ASN A 166 -57.91 -36.52 -18.67
N THR A 167 -58.24 -36.82 -17.41
CA THR A 167 -58.68 -38.11 -16.85
C THR A 167 -57.56 -39.11 -16.56
N GLU A 168 -57.36 -39.46 -15.28
CA GLU A 168 -57.89 -40.73 -14.72
C GLU A 168 -57.33 -41.03 -13.31
N THR A 169 -58.26 -41.09 -12.35
CA THR A 169 -58.36 -42.07 -11.26
C THR A 169 -57.12 -42.48 -10.44
N ARG A 170 -56.97 -41.80 -9.30
CA ARG A 170 -56.92 -42.35 -7.92
C ARG A 170 -56.42 -43.80 -7.75
N ARG A 171 -55.19 -43.97 -7.24
CA ARG A 171 -54.82 -45.06 -6.30
C ARG A 171 -53.82 -44.56 -5.24
N PRO A 172 -54.07 -44.79 -3.94
CA PRO A 172 -53.08 -44.58 -2.89
C PRO A 172 -52.20 -45.83 -2.76
N ARG A 173 -50.87 -45.64 -2.81
CA ARG A 173 -49.88 -46.67 -2.46
C ARG A 173 -48.70 -46.04 -1.72
N PRO A 174 -47.98 -46.83 -0.90
CA PRO A 174 -47.75 -46.50 0.48
C PRO A 174 -46.38 -45.88 0.72
N ALA A 175 -46.31 -45.17 1.84
CA ALA A 175 -45.11 -44.66 2.48
C ALA A 175 -43.99 -45.70 2.55
N ARG A 176 -42.92 -45.51 1.78
CA ARG A 176 -41.59 -46.09 2.02
C ARG A 176 -40.55 -45.56 1.03
N GLN A 177 -40.16 -44.28 1.15
CA GLN A 177 -38.90 -43.79 0.55
C GLN A 177 -38.46 -42.39 1.04
N GLN A 178 -38.60 -42.09 2.33
CA GLN A 178 -38.16 -40.80 2.91
C GLN A 178 -36.98 -40.90 3.88
N SER A 179 -36.20 -41.99 3.84
CA SER A 179 -35.05 -42.19 4.75
C SER A 179 -33.68 -42.06 4.09
N GLN A 180 -33.59 -41.57 2.84
CA GLN A 180 -32.30 -41.32 2.16
C GLN A 180 -32.00 -39.82 1.91
N LEU A 181 -32.92 -38.92 2.21
CA LEU A 181 -32.69 -37.46 2.19
C LEU A 181 -32.01 -36.92 3.45
N ALA A 182 -31.70 -37.80 4.42
CA ALA A 182 -30.99 -37.44 5.66
C ALA A 182 -29.54 -37.93 5.70
N ARG A 183 -28.94 -38.31 4.56
CA ARG A 183 -27.47 -38.18 4.40
C ARG A 183 -27.17 -36.72 4.12
N ILE A 184 -27.40 -35.92 5.16
CA ILE A 184 -26.73 -34.65 5.35
C ILE A 184 -25.26 -35.00 5.24
N ASN A 185 -24.68 -34.64 4.10
CA ASN A 185 -23.26 -34.65 3.87
C ASN A 185 -22.69 -33.54 4.77
N VAL A 186 -22.68 -33.79 6.09
CA VAL A 186 -21.93 -33.04 7.09
C VAL A 186 -20.48 -33.42 6.87
N GLN A 187 -19.97 -33.05 5.70
CA GLN A 187 -18.55 -33.00 5.46
C GLN A 187 -18.09 -31.80 6.27
N SER A 188 -17.69 -32.09 7.50
CA SER A 188 -17.27 -31.14 8.51
C SER A 188 -16.35 -30.09 7.86
N PRO A 189 -16.76 -28.81 7.80
CA PRO A 189 -15.93 -27.75 7.22
C PRO A 189 -14.60 -27.55 7.96
N LEU A 190 -14.40 -28.24 9.09
CA LEU A 190 -13.20 -28.20 9.91
C LEU A 190 -11.99 -28.96 9.34
N GLN A 191 -12.15 -29.92 8.41
CA GLN A 191 -11.01 -30.74 7.95
C GLN A 191 -10.36 -30.30 6.63
N ARG A 192 -10.86 -29.23 5.99
CA ARG A 192 -10.27 -28.67 4.76
C ARG A 192 -9.32 -27.50 4.99
N GLN A 193 -8.96 -27.19 6.23
CA GLN A 193 -8.03 -26.08 6.55
C GLN A 193 -6.55 -26.47 6.63
N ASP A 194 -6.21 -27.75 6.73
CA ASP A 194 -4.87 -28.16 7.22
C ASP A 194 -3.77 -28.42 6.18
N LYS A 195 -3.95 -28.06 4.90
CA LYS A 195 -2.82 -28.25 3.95
C LYS A 195 -2.75 -27.27 2.80
N GLN A 196 -3.14 -26.02 3.02
CA GLN A 196 -2.56 -24.95 2.20
C GLN A 196 -1.13 -24.71 2.68
N ARG A 197 -0.21 -25.59 2.26
CA ARG A 197 1.22 -25.30 2.27
C ARG A 197 1.37 -23.92 1.63
N HIS A 198 1.77 -22.94 2.44
CA HIS A 198 2.19 -21.63 1.97
C HIS A 198 3.45 -21.83 1.13
N TYR A 199 3.26 -22.22 -0.13
CA TYR A 199 4.24 -21.93 -1.15
C TYR A 199 4.37 -20.42 -1.15
N VAL A 200 5.54 -19.93 -0.74
CA VAL A 200 5.93 -18.55 -0.91
C VAL A 200 6.07 -18.36 -2.41
N ASN A 201 4.94 -18.20 -3.11
CA ASN A 201 4.92 -17.84 -4.50
C ASN A 201 5.57 -16.47 -4.55
N PHE A 202 6.80 -16.45 -5.03
CA PHE A 202 7.54 -15.24 -5.31
C PHE A 202 6.76 -14.49 -6.40
N SER A 203 5.79 -13.68 -5.97
CA SER A 203 4.95 -12.94 -6.88
C SER A 203 5.83 -11.87 -7.50
N GLY A 204 6.03 -11.95 -8.82
CA GLY A 204 6.76 -10.93 -9.58
C GLY A 204 6.23 -9.51 -9.34
N GLU A 205 4.97 -9.39 -8.89
CA GLU A 205 4.38 -8.13 -8.44
C GLU A 205 5.12 -7.50 -7.24
N ILE A 206 5.50 -8.30 -6.23
CA ILE A 206 6.23 -7.80 -5.04
C ILE A 206 7.63 -7.34 -5.46
N VAL A 207 8.29 -8.12 -6.32
CA VAL A 207 9.62 -7.80 -6.86
C VAL A 207 9.56 -6.51 -7.68
N SER A 208 8.56 -6.38 -8.54
CA SER A 208 8.36 -5.18 -9.35
C SER A 208 8.10 -3.94 -8.49
N LYS A 209 7.29 -4.07 -7.42
CA LYS A 209 7.07 -2.97 -6.46
C LYS A 209 8.35 -2.59 -5.73
N LEU A 210 9.12 -3.57 -5.26
CA LEU A 210 10.39 -3.33 -4.59
C LEU A 210 11.41 -2.65 -5.53
N PHE A 211 11.51 -3.12 -6.77
CA PHE A 211 12.35 -2.52 -7.79
C PHE A 211 11.95 -1.06 -8.06
N MET A 212 10.65 -0.77 -8.20
CA MET A 212 10.16 0.60 -8.36
C MET A 212 10.53 1.48 -7.15
N ILE A 213 10.38 0.98 -5.92
CA ILE A 213 10.78 1.72 -4.71
C ILE A 213 12.28 2.05 -4.75
N ILE A 214 13.14 1.08 -5.06
CA ILE A 214 14.60 1.28 -5.15
C ILE A 214 14.95 2.29 -6.27
N PHE A 215 14.28 2.19 -7.41
CA PHE A 215 14.48 3.10 -8.55
C PHE A 215 14.10 4.54 -8.21
N PHE A 216 12.90 4.76 -7.65
CA PHE A 216 12.49 6.11 -7.22
C PHE A 216 13.36 6.66 -6.10
N TRP A 217 13.80 5.80 -5.18
CA TRP A 217 14.74 6.18 -4.13
C TRP A 217 16.07 6.65 -4.72
N ALA A 218 16.66 5.90 -5.66
CA ALA A 218 17.90 6.28 -6.32
C ALA A 218 17.76 7.61 -7.08
N ILE A 219 16.66 7.80 -7.81
CA ILE A 219 16.36 9.07 -8.50
C ILE A 219 16.32 10.23 -7.51
N ALA A 220 15.65 10.07 -6.37
CA ALA A 220 15.56 11.13 -5.39
C ALA A 220 16.89 11.45 -4.74
N VAL A 221 17.70 10.44 -4.38
CA VAL A 221 19.06 10.64 -3.87
C VAL A 221 19.93 11.41 -4.88
N VAL A 222 19.90 10.99 -6.15
CA VAL A 222 20.63 11.70 -7.21
C VAL A 222 20.13 13.13 -7.37
N ASN A 223 18.82 13.37 -7.36
CA ASN A 223 18.28 14.73 -7.45
C ASN A 223 18.65 15.59 -6.23
N THR A 224 18.69 15.04 -5.01
CA THR A 224 19.12 15.79 -3.83
C THR A 224 20.61 16.15 -3.90
N GLU A 225 21.47 15.23 -4.36
CA GLU A 225 22.90 15.51 -4.55
C GLU A 225 23.13 16.56 -5.65
N LEU A 226 22.40 16.46 -6.76
CA LEU A 226 22.46 17.48 -7.81
C LEU A 226 21.94 18.84 -7.31
N LEU A 227 20.87 18.86 -6.52
CA LEU A 227 20.35 20.08 -5.90
C LEU A 227 21.42 20.76 -5.04
N ILE A 228 22.11 19.98 -4.19
CA ILE A 228 23.21 20.46 -3.33
C ILE A 228 24.37 20.96 -4.19
N ARG A 229 24.74 20.24 -5.25
CA ARG A 229 25.88 20.60 -6.10
C ARG A 229 25.63 21.86 -6.93
N PHE A 230 24.43 22.03 -7.48
CA PHE A 230 24.14 23.15 -8.37
C PHE A 230 23.91 24.46 -7.63
N ASN A 231 23.30 24.39 -6.45
CA ASN A 231 23.14 25.56 -5.61
C ASN A 231 24.37 25.63 -4.68
N HIS A 232 25.41 26.37 -5.09
CA HIS A 232 26.63 26.52 -4.31
C HIS A 232 26.33 27.27 -3.00
N PHE A 233 25.99 26.54 -1.94
CA PHE A 233 25.54 27.11 -0.66
C PHE A 233 26.67 27.27 0.37
N ALA A 234 27.90 26.92 0.03
CA ALA A 234 29.02 27.13 0.93
C ALA A 234 29.22 28.64 1.11
N GLN A 235 28.99 29.15 2.32
CA GLN A 235 29.47 30.48 2.67
C GLN A 235 31.00 30.49 2.45
N PRO A 236 31.53 31.53 1.79
CA PRO A 236 32.95 31.61 1.47
C PRO A 236 33.86 31.60 2.72
N ASP A 237 33.30 31.85 3.90
CA ASP A 237 34.05 32.11 5.13
C ASP A 237 34.44 30.85 5.93
N GLY A 238 34.29 29.65 5.37
CA GLY A 238 35.02 28.46 5.84
C GLY A 238 34.66 27.93 7.25
N SER A 239 33.69 28.50 7.96
CA SER A 239 33.19 27.97 9.23
C SER A 239 32.28 26.76 9.00
N GLN A 240 32.94 25.64 8.73
CA GLN A 240 32.59 24.23 8.98
C GLN A 240 31.09 23.85 9.02
N SER A 241 30.70 23.09 7.99
CA SER A 241 30.05 21.76 8.05
C SER A 241 29.27 21.36 9.32
N ILE A 242 28.45 22.24 9.89
CA ILE A 242 27.37 21.82 10.77
C ILE A 242 26.46 20.97 9.91
N TRP A 243 26.33 19.69 10.30
CA TRP A 243 25.37 18.76 9.73
C TRP A 243 24.04 19.49 9.57
N GLN A 244 23.69 19.84 8.33
CA GLN A 244 22.44 20.53 8.08
C GLN A 244 21.32 19.57 8.47
N PHE A 245 20.28 20.10 9.11
CA PHE A 245 19.13 19.34 9.61
C PHE A 245 18.57 18.35 8.57
N GLY A 246 18.71 18.69 7.27
CA GLY A 246 18.38 17.84 6.13
C GLY A 246 19.18 16.53 5.98
N GLN A 247 20.32 16.34 6.64
CA GLN A 247 21.13 15.10 6.58
C GLN A 247 20.80 14.12 7.72
N ILE A 248 20.50 14.65 8.91
CA ILE A 248 20.15 13.84 10.09
C ILE A 248 18.74 13.25 9.94
N LEU A 249 17.81 14.01 9.37
CA LEU A 249 16.42 13.62 9.19
C LEU A 249 16.20 12.38 8.29
N PRO A 250 16.84 12.25 7.10
CA PRO A 250 16.77 11.02 6.30
C PRO A 250 17.31 9.81 7.04
N LEU A 251 18.36 9.98 7.85
CA LEU A 251 18.92 8.90 8.64
C LEU A 251 17.87 8.34 9.61
N PHE A 252 17.17 9.20 10.35
CA PHE A 252 16.08 8.76 11.23
C PHE A 252 14.89 8.16 10.47
N LEU A 253 14.53 8.74 9.32
CA LEU A 253 13.44 8.24 8.48
C LEU A 253 13.75 6.87 7.87
N LEU A 254 15.02 6.50 7.70
CA LEU A 254 15.42 5.20 7.17
C LEU A 254 15.66 4.17 8.29
N VAL A 255 16.25 4.59 9.41
CA VAL A 255 16.58 3.71 10.53
C VAL A 255 15.33 3.19 11.23
N LEU A 256 14.28 4.00 11.44
CA LEU A 256 13.07 3.55 12.14
C LEU A 256 12.29 2.47 11.38
N PRO A 257 11.97 2.64 10.08
CA PRO A 257 11.35 1.57 9.30
C PRO A 257 12.24 0.34 9.19
N LEU A 258 13.57 0.53 9.04
CA LEU A 258 14.52 -0.59 8.98
C LEU A 258 14.53 -1.39 10.28
N ALA A 259 14.55 -0.72 11.44
CA ALA A 259 14.46 -1.38 12.74
C ALA A 259 13.15 -2.15 12.91
N SER A 260 12.02 -1.57 12.47
CA SER A 260 10.72 -2.26 12.45
C SER A 260 10.72 -3.48 11.53
N ALA A 261 11.27 -3.36 10.32
CA ALA A 261 11.40 -4.45 9.36
C ALA A 261 12.30 -5.57 9.90
N VAL A 262 13.43 -5.25 10.51
CA VAL A 262 14.33 -6.22 11.17
C VAL A 262 13.62 -6.91 12.32
N ASN A 263 12.86 -6.19 13.14
CA ASN A 263 12.09 -6.78 14.24
C ASN A 263 10.96 -7.70 13.72
N ALA A 264 10.26 -7.29 12.67
CA ALA A 264 9.26 -8.12 12.01
C ALA A 264 9.89 -9.38 11.40
N PHE A 265 11.05 -9.26 10.77
CA PHE A 265 11.79 -10.38 10.19
C PHE A 265 12.31 -11.34 11.27
N LYS A 266 12.82 -10.84 12.39
CA LYS A 266 13.19 -11.67 13.56
C LYS A 266 11.98 -12.42 14.12
N LYS A 267 10.82 -11.78 14.22
CA LYS A 267 9.60 -12.37 14.78
C LYS A 267 8.95 -13.40 13.84
N HIS A 268 8.98 -13.17 12.53
CA HIS A 268 8.19 -13.94 11.56
C HIS A 268 9.00 -14.72 10.50
N GLY A 269 10.21 -14.26 10.15
CA GLY A 269 10.96 -14.75 8.99
C GLY A 269 12.02 -15.82 9.27
N LEU A 270 12.74 -15.72 10.39
CA LEU A 270 13.87 -16.63 10.68
C LEU A 270 13.49 -17.86 11.50
N ARG A 271 12.55 -17.73 12.45
CA ARG A 271 12.23 -18.81 13.39
C ARG A 271 11.55 -20.00 12.73
N ARG A 272 10.69 -19.74 11.73
CA ARG A 272 9.98 -20.81 10.99
C ARG A 272 10.90 -21.69 10.14
N TRP A 273 12.02 -21.15 9.67
CA TRP A 273 12.94 -21.90 8.81
C TRP A 273 13.78 -22.92 9.59
N MET A 274 13.97 -22.72 10.91
CA MET A 274 14.76 -23.64 11.74
C MET A 274 13.93 -24.75 12.40
N GLU A 275 12.63 -24.54 12.62
CA GLU A 275 11.77 -25.54 13.27
C GLU A 275 11.20 -26.58 12.27
N ASP A 276 11.16 -26.28 10.96
CA ASP A 276 10.76 -27.23 9.91
C ASP A 276 11.93 -28.14 9.46
N LYS A 277 12.78 -28.60 10.39
CA LYS A 277 13.51 -29.84 10.09
C LYS A 277 12.46 -30.95 10.06
N PRO A 278 12.33 -31.71 8.96
CA PRO A 278 11.44 -32.86 8.96
C PRO A 278 11.91 -33.76 10.10
N ILE A 279 11.09 -33.85 11.14
CA ILE A 279 11.13 -34.99 12.05
C ILE A 279 10.82 -36.15 11.12
N PHE A 280 11.88 -36.80 10.63
CA PHE A 280 11.75 -38.05 9.91
C PHE A 280 10.88 -38.90 10.83
N PRO A 281 9.70 -39.36 10.38
CA PRO A 281 8.95 -40.30 11.18
C PRO A 281 9.91 -41.46 11.39
N ASP A 282 10.34 -41.65 12.63
CA ASP A 282 11.15 -42.78 13.03
C ASP A 282 10.49 -43.98 12.39
N LYS A 283 11.26 -44.66 11.53
CA LYS A 283 10.85 -45.85 10.81
C LYS A 283 9.97 -46.66 11.75
N VAL A 284 8.66 -46.66 11.48
CA VAL A 284 7.74 -47.61 12.07
C VAL A 284 8.27 -48.95 11.59
N MET A 285 9.08 -49.60 12.42
CA MET A 285 9.51 -50.96 12.19
C MET A 285 8.24 -51.77 12.18
N MET A 286 7.76 -52.09 10.97
CA MET A 286 6.70 -53.06 10.79
C MET A 286 7.22 -54.37 11.40
N GLY A 287 6.68 -54.69 12.57
CA GLY A 287 6.89 -55.98 13.22
C GLY A 287 6.48 -57.08 12.25
N VAL A 288 7.46 -57.89 11.86
CA VAL A 288 7.25 -59.14 11.15
C VAL A 288 6.44 -60.05 12.06
N PRO A 289 5.28 -60.57 11.65
CA PRO A 289 4.53 -61.51 12.46
C PRO A 289 5.31 -62.83 12.55
N GLN A 290 5.67 -63.24 13.76
CA GLN A 290 6.16 -64.60 14.00
C GLN A 290 5.02 -65.60 13.82
N GLN A 291 5.16 -66.44 12.81
CA GLN A 291 4.30 -67.60 12.59
C GLN A 291 4.82 -68.73 13.47
N LYS A 292 4.06 -69.11 14.51
CA LYS A 292 4.34 -70.30 15.33
C LYS A 292 3.91 -71.56 14.56
N SER A 293 4.84 -72.50 14.45
CA SER A 293 4.59 -73.89 14.04
C SER A 293 4.32 -74.77 15.26
#